data_AF-A0A957XV17-F1
#
_entry.id   AF-A0A957XV17-F1
#
_cell.length_a   1.000
_cell.length_b   1.000
_cell.length_c   1.000
_cell.angle_alpha   90.00
_cell.angle_beta   90.00
_cell.angle_gamma   90.00
#
_symmetry.space_group_name_H-M   'P 1'
#
loop_
_entity.id
_entity.type
_entity.pdbx_description
1 polymer ?
#
loop_
_entity_poly.entity_id
_entity_poly.type
_entity_poly.pdbx_seq_one_letter_code
_entity_poly.pdbx_strand_id
1 'polypeptide(L)' 'MDDSSRSDIRSLLKTFGIQADEAIVAHLARNPGAGPLRVQLQLTDLTDYGDQAPDQPLSFTVEGTVRPSSSD' A
#
# COMPACT_ATOMS: atom_id res chain seq x y z
N MET A 1 3.60 22.45 -8.58
CA MET A 1 3.66 20.98 -8.64
C MET A 1 3.01 20.59 -9.94
N ASP A 2 3.75 19.92 -10.82
CA ASP A 2 3.28 19.62 -12.17
C ASP A 2 2.12 18.60 -12.14
N ASP A 3 1.20 18.71 -13.08
CA ASP A 3 0.05 17.81 -13.21
C ASP A 3 0.50 16.37 -13.57
N SER A 4 1.66 16.24 -14.23
CA SER A 4 2.30 14.96 -14.54
C SER A 4 2.63 14.15 -13.27
N SER A 5 3.30 14.76 -12.29
CA SER A 5 3.70 14.08 -11.05
C SER A 5 2.49 13.58 -10.26
N ARG A 6 1.39 14.36 -10.24
CA ARG A 6 0.14 13.94 -9.58
C ARG A 6 -0.51 12.77 -10.31
N SER A 7 -0.43 12.73 -11.64
CA SER A 7 -0.93 11.61 -12.44
C SER A 7 -0.14 10.32 -12.17
N ASP A 8 1.18 10.41 -12.09
CA ASP A 8 2.05 9.26 -11.84
C ASP A 8 1.80 8.67 -10.44
N ILE A 9 1.72 9.52 -9.41
CA ILE A 9 1.38 9.10 -8.05
C ILE A 9 0.03 8.37 -8.02
N ARG A 10 -1.00 8.92 -8.67
CA ARG A 10 -2.33 8.29 -8.72
C ARG A 10 -2.30 6.95 -9.45
N SER A 11 -1.54 6.85 -10.53
CA SER A 11 -1.41 5.60 -11.32
C SER A 11 -0.71 4.51 -10.52
N LEU A 12 0.34 4.85 -9.77
CA LEU A 12 1.04 3.93 -8.88
C LEU A 12 0.14 3.45 -7.74
N LEU A 13 -0.53 4.37 -7.04
CA LEU A 13 -1.45 4.03 -5.94
C LEU A 13 -2.63 3.17 -6.41
N LYS A 14 -3.15 3.42 -7.62
CA LYS A 14 -4.22 2.59 -8.21
C LYS A 14 -3.73 1.17 -8.45
N THR A 15 -2.53 1.00 -9.02
CA THR A 15 -1.92 -0.31 -9.28
C THR A 15 -1.71 -1.07 -7.98
N PHE A 16 -1.12 -0.42 -6.98
CA PHE A 16 -0.96 -0.98 -5.64
C PHE A 16 -2.29 -1.42 -5.04
N GLY A 17 -3.31 -0.56 -5.10
CA GLY A 17 -4.63 -0.85 -4.54
C GLY A 17 -5.26 -2.12 -5.13
N ILE A 18 -5.17 -2.31 -6.45
CA ILE A 18 -5.69 -3.51 -7.13
C ILE A 18 -4.94 -4.76 -6.68
N GLN A 19 -3.60 -4.73 -6.68
CA GLN A 19 -2.79 -5.90 -6.29
C GLN A 19 -2.94 -6.24 -4.81
N ALA A 20 -3.02 -5.23 -3.95
CA ALA A 20 -3.22 -5.41 -2.51
C ALA A 20 -4.59 -6.04 -2.22
N ASP A 21 -5.65 -5.60 -2.93
CA ASP A 21 -6.99 -6.17 -2.78
C ASP A 21 -7.01 -7.66 -3.12
N GLU A 22 -6.49 -8.05 -4.28
CA GLU A 22 -6.37 -9.45 -4.70
C GLU A 22 -5.59 -10.30 -3.68
N ALA A 23 -4.46 -9.79 -3.20
CA ALA A 23 -3.61 -10.49 -2.23
C ALA A 23 -4.31 -10.68 -0.87
N ILE A 24 -4.98 -9.65 -0.37
CA ILE A 24 -5.66 -9.66 0.93
C ILE A 24 -6.90 -10.56 0.88
N VAL A 25 -7.72 -10.46 -0.16
CA VAL A 25 -8.89 -11.32 -0.37
C VAL A 25 -8.47 -12.79 -0.47
N ALA A 26 -7.43 -13.09 -1.25
CA ALA A 26 -6.90 -14.45 -1.36
C ALA A 26 -6.35 -14.96 -0.02
N HIS A 27 -5.73 -14.09 0.79
CA HIS A 27 -5.28 -14.46 2.13
C HIS A 27 -6.45 -14.80 3.05
N LEU A 28 -7.49 -13.97 3.10
CA LEU A 28 -8.69 -14.21 3.91
C LEU A 28 -9.42 -15.48 3.48
N ALA A 29 -9.56 -15.72 2.18
CA ALA A 29 -10.20 -16.94 1.65
C ALA A 29 -9.44 -18.22 2.05
N ARG A 30 -8.10 -18.18 2.07
CA ARG A 30 -7.28 -19.30 2.55
C ARG A 30 -7.34 -19.50 4.07
N ASN A 31 -7.81 -18.50 4.81
CA ASN A 31 -7.83 -18.49 6.27
C ASN A 31 -9.22 -18.10 6.81
N PRO A 32 -10.27 -18.92 6.56
CA PRO A 32 -11.65 -18.55 6.87
C PRO A 32 -11.96 -18.39 8.37
N GLY A 33 -11.11 -18.91 9.25
CA GLY A 33 -11.20 -18.72 10.70
C GLY A 33 -10.41 -17.52 11.23
N ALA A 34 -9.71 -16.78 10.37
CA ALA A 34 -8.95 -15.61 10.80
C ALA A 34 -9.90 -14.49 11.23
N GLY A 35 -9.56 -13.83 12.34
CA GLY A 35 -10.20 -12.56 12.72
C GLY A 35 -9.80 -11.40 11.80
N PRO A 36 -10.20 -10.17 12.12
CA PRO A 36 -9.78 -8.99 11.39
C PRO A 36 -8.26 -8.88 11.25
N LEU A 37 -7.79 -8.58 10.04
CA LEU A 37 -6.39 -8.35 9.75
C LEU A 37 -6.03 -6.91 10.12
N ARG A 38 -5.04 -6.73 10.99
CA ARG A 38 -4.40 -5.43 11.19
C ARG A 38 -3.28 -5.28 10.16
N VAL A 39 -3.39 -4.27 9.31
CA VAL A 39 -2.48 -4.06 8.17
C VAL A 39 -1.81 -2.69 8.24
N GLN A 40 -0.58 -2.62 7.75
CA GLN A 40 0.17 -1.38 7.57
C GLN A 40 0.59 -1.29 6.10
N LEU A 41 0.35 -0.14 5.48
CA LEU A 41 0.78 0.20 4.13
C LEU A 41 1.95 1.17 4.28
N GLN A 42 3.09 0.85 3.67
CA GLN A 42 4.28 1.69 3.69
C GLN A 42 4.72 2.02 2.26
N LEU A 43 4.89 3.31 1.98
CA LEU A 43 5.59 3.79 0.80
C LEU A 43 6.98 4.22 1.23
N THR A 44 7.99 3.67 0.57
CA THR A 44 9.40 4.00 0.82
C THR A 44 10.02 4.41 -0.50
N ASP A 45 10.76 5.50 -0.45
CA ASP A 45 11.58 5.95 -1.55
C ASP A 45 12.82 5.06 -1.71
N LEU A 46 13.00 4.55 -2.93
CA LEU A 46 14.09 3.65 -3.30
C LEU A 46 15.09 4.33 -4.23
N THR A 47 14.98 5.65 -4.41
CA THR A 47 15.85 6.41 -5.30
C THR A 47 17.26 6.45 -4.73
N ASP A 48 18.24 6.03 -5.53
CA ASP A 48 19.64 6.28 -5.25
C ASP A 48 19.97 7.73 -5.67
N TYR A 49 20.06 8.61 -4.68
CA TYR A 49 20.36 10.02 -4.87
C TYR A 49 21.86 10.33 -5.00
N GLY A 50 22.74 9.34 -4.81
CA GLY A 50 24.18 9.55 -4.74
C GLY A 50 24.57 10.64 -3.73
N ASP A 51 25.48 11.53 -4.13
CA ASP A 51 25.99 12.62 -3.28
C ASP A 51 24.97 13.74 -3.01
N GLN A 52 23.77 13.67 -3.60
CA GLN A 52 22.70 14.66 -3.44
C GLN A 52 21.48 14.10 -2.70
N ALA A 53 21.71 13.16 -1.77
CA ALA A 53 20.65 12.62 -0.95
C ALA A 53 19.97 13.69 -0.08
N PRO A 54 18.63 13.68 0.03
CA PRO A 54 17.95 14.50 1.02
C PRO A 54 18.31 14.03 2.43
N ASP A 55 18.27 14.93 3.42
CA ASP A 55 18.51 14.60 4.84
C ASP A 55 17.61 13.46 5.33
N GLN A 56 16.42 13.33 4.76
CA GLN A 56 15.49 12.24 5.00
C GLN A 56 14.83 11.79 3.69
N PRO A 57 15.01 10.53 3.26
CA PRO A 57 14.25 9.94 2.16
C PRO A 57 12.74 9.92 2.47
N LEU A 58 11.91 9.96 1.43
CA LEU A 58 10.46 9.92 1.62
C LEU A 58 10.04 8.56 2.21
N SER A 59 9.32 8.63 3.33
CA SER A 59 8.62 7.49 3.94
C SER A 59 7.23 7.92 4.37
N PHE A 60 6.22 7.13 4.02
CA PHE A 60 4.81 7.38 4.37
C PHE A 60 4.13 6.09 4.79
N THR A 61 3.38 6.14 5.89
CA THR A 61 2.74 4.96 6.49
C THR A 61 1.28 5.22 6.81
N VAL A 62 0.43 4.22 6.54
CA VAL A 62 -0.99 4.19 6.92
C VAL A 62 -1.28 2.85 7.59
N GLU A 63 -1.98 2.87 8.73
CA GLU A 63 -2.46 1.66 9.40
C GLU A 63 -3.97 1.51 9.25
N GLY A 64 -4.44 0.27 9.18
CA GLY A 64 -5.86 -0.04 9.03
C GLY A 64 -6.23 -1.44 9.48
N THR A 65 -7.53 -1.74 9.43
CA THR A 65 -8.07 -3.07 9.70
C THR A 65 -8.91 -3.53 8.52
N VAL A 66 -8.68 -4.76 8.05
CA VAL A 66 -9.49 -5.42 7.04
C VAL A 66 -10.28 -6.55 7.69
N ARG A 67 -11.60 -6.51 7.56
CA ARG A 67 -12.48 -7.54 8.13
C ARG A 67 -12.68 -8.66 7.10
N PRO A 68 -12.68 -9.94 7.50
CA PRO A 68 -13.19 -11.00 6.65
C PRO A 68 -14.61 -10.65 6.22
N SER A 69 -14.98 -10.90 4.97
CA SER A 69 -16.38 -10.83 4.55
C SER A 69 -17.16 -11.83 5.39
N SER A 70 -18.02 -11.34 6.29
CA SER A 70 -19.03 -12.17 6.93
C SER A 70 -19.92 -12.71 5.82
N SER A 71 -19.87 -14.00 5.57
CA SER A 71 -20.91 -14.69 4.80
C SER A 71 -22.21 -14.55 5.60
N ASP A 72 -23.13 -13.71 5.14
CA ASP A 72 -24.55 -13.81 5.48
C ASP A 72 -25.18 -15.01 4.74
#